data_AF-Q0WJG6-F1
#
_entry.id   AF-Q0WJG6-F1
#
_cell.length_a   1.000
_cell.length_b   1.000
_cell.length_c   1.000
_cell.angle_alpha   90.00
_cell.angle_beta   90.00
_cell.angle_gamma   90.00
#
_symmetry.space_group_name_H-M   'P 1'
#
loop_
_entity.id
_entity.type
_entity.pdbx_description
1 polymer ?
#
loop_
_entity_poly.entity_id
_entity_poly.type
_entity_poly.pdbx_seq_one_letter_code
_entity_poly.pdbx_strand_id
1 'polypeptide(L)'
;MILKRMDNNMSDIFPQALFGVEYDPAYGEIESILSQLDESADPLSRPHEPPQINWHHISEQANKLLEQCFDLRVMLWFIRANIHIKGISALYDGFMRINAQTQDTDVVIYPQSEEPPLNSGHAAALGWLSTAQCIAELKTARLTEEHPYILQDLITTEALPNGQERYFVTSSTLFLTVNNYFQQNGLPDLKDQLTKVDMLLEQIESYANQSTESYQLHCEQLRIFLKNNISQLAQLNAPEHDDPETVYQKIDSHESLDTQSFNSNDKSIRSRQEIIMMLDRILEYFQHYEPSHPAPIFIRRTKEMIGMDFYSIVEEILPEAVITLKQFTGKTNLPFR
;
A
#
# COMPACT_ATOMS: atom_id res chain seq x y z
N MET A 1 -64.36 -23.29 -20.61
CA MET A 1 -64.11 -21.93 -20.05
C MET A 1 -63.63 -22.16 -18.64
N ILE A 2 -62.35 -22.01 -18.30
CA ILE A 2 -61.52 -20.82 -18.44
C ILE A 2 -60.06 -21.29 -18.59
N LEU A 3 -59.50 -21.11 -19.79
CA LEU A 3 -58.06 -20.99 -20.01
C LEU A 3 -57.73 -19.55 -19.61
N LYS A 4 -57.24 -19.35 -18.38
CA LYS A 4 -56.70 -18.05 -17.97
C LYS A 4 -55.28 -17.98 -18.54
N ARG A 5 -55.15 -17.17 -19.59
CA ARG A 5 -53.91 -16.77 -20.25
C ARG A 5 -52.79 -16.58 -19.22
N MET A 6 -51.75 -17.40 -19.35
CA MET A 6 -50.40 -16.99 -18.97
C MET A 6 -50.00 -15.96 -20.02
N ASP A 7 -50.18 -14.68 -19.70
CA ASP A 7 -49.60 -13.62 -20.50
C ASP A 7 -48.08 -13.71 -20.30
N ASN A 8 -47.42 -14.17 -21.36
CA ASN A 8 -45.99 -14.07 -21.60
C ASN A 8 -45.57 -12.61 -21.46
N ASN A 9 -44.98 -12.26 -20.31
CA ASN A 9 -44.12 -11.09 -20.18
C ASN A 9 -42.68 -11.58 -20.06
N MET A 10 -42.21 -12.26 -21.11
CA MET A 10 -40.82 -12.73 -21.27
C MET A 10 -39.96 -11.71 -22.05
N SER A 11 -40.43 -10.47 -22.20
CA SER A 11 -39.74 -9.41 -22.98
C SER A 11 -38.96 -8.40 -22.13
N ASP A 12 -39.08 -8.43 -20.80
CA ASP A 12 -38.40 -7.49 -19.90
C ASP A 12 -37.55 -8.20 -18.83
N ILE A 13 -37.04 -9.42 -19.10
CA ILE A 13 -35.89 -9.92 -18.34
C ILE A 13 -34.68 -9.23 -18.96
N PHE A 14 -34.25 -8.13 -18.33
CA PHE A 14 -33.01 -7.45 -18.69
C PHE A 14 -31.89 -8.51 -18.81
N PRO A 15 -31.12 -8.56 -19.92
CA PRO A 15 -30.04 -9.52 -20.11
C PRO A 15 -29.08 -9.60 -18.91
N GLN A 16 -28.93 -8.48 -18.19
CA GLN A 16 -28.11 -8.35 -16.99
C GLN A 16 -28.57 -9.23 -15.81
N ALA A 17 -29.87 -9.50 -15.68
CA ALA A 17 -30.40 -10.39 -14.64
C ALA A 17 -30.08 -11.88 -14.89
N LEU A 18 -29.67 -12.23 -16.12
CA LEU A 18 -29.30 -13.59 -16.51
C LEU A 18 -27.79 -13.76 -16.66
N PHE A 19 -27.10 -12.74 -17.18
CA PHE A 19 -25.70 -12.84 -17.62
C PHE A 19 -24.76 -11.81 -16.95
N GLY A 20 -25.26 -10.98 -16.04
CA GLY A 20 -24.47 -9.90 -15.44
C GLY A 20 -24.10 -8.79 -16.43
N VAL A 21 -23.01 -8.08 -16.15
CA VAL A 21 -22.60 -6.87 -16.89
C VAL A 21 -21.44 -7.08 -17.86
N GLU A 22 -20.96 -8.31 -18.03
CA GLU A 22 -19.76 -8.60 -18.84
C GLU A 22 -19.90 -8.29 -20.34
N TYR A 23 -21.13 -8.21 -20.84
CA TYR A 23 -21.44 -7.84 -22.23
C TYR A 23 -21.73 -6.34 -22.42
N ASP A 24 -21.73 -5.54 -21.35
CA ASP A 24 -21.87 -4.10 -21.46
C ASP A 24 -20.57 -3.49 -22.06
N PRO A 25 -20.64 -2.63 -23.09
CA PRO A 25 -19.45 -2.02 -23.67
C PRO A 25 -18.56 -1.30 -22.65
N ALA A 26 -19.15 -0.70 -21.61
CA ALA A 26 -18.39 -0.03 -20.56
C ALA A 26 -17.57 -1.01 -19.70
N TYR A 27 -18.05 -2.26 -19.54
CA TYR A 27 -17.30 -3.30 -18.84
C TYR A 27 -15.98 -3.59 -19.57
N GLY A 28 -16.06 -3.88 -20.88
CA GLY A 28 -14.88 -4.20 -21.70
C GLY A 28 -13.90 -3.03 -21.84
N GLU A 29 -14.40 -1.79 -21.88
CA GLU A 29 -13.55 -0.59 -21.89
C GLU A 29 -12.74 -0.45 -20.59
N ILE A 30 -13.40 -0.54 -19.43
CA ILE A 30 -12.73 -0.45 -18.12
C ILE A 30 -11.73 -1.59 -17.96
N GLU A 31 -12.13 -2.82 -18.28
CA GLU A 31 -11.27 -4.01 -18.19
C GLU A 31 -9.99 -3.81 -19.03
N SER A 32 -10.13 -3.39 -20.29
CA SER A 32 -8.98 -3.15 -21.17
C SER A 32 -8.05 -2.07 -20.62
N ILE A 33 -8.58 -0.97 -20.07
CA ILE A 33 -7.75 0.12 -19.53
C ILE A 33 -6.97 -0.36 -18.30
N LEU A 34 -7.62 -1.05 -17.38
CA LEU A 34 -6.99 -1.52 -16.14
C LEU A 34 -6.02 -2.67 -16.40
N SER A 35 -6.29 -3.56 -17.35
CA SER A 35 -5.33 -4.59 -17.76
C SER A 35 -4.05 -3.99 -18.34
N GLN A 36 -4.15 -2.96 -19.18
CA GLN A 36 -2.97 -2.25 -19.71
C GLN A 36 -2.16 -1.56 -18.61
N LEU A 37 -2.84 -0.99 -17.60
CA LEU A 37 -2.17 -0.43 -16.42
C LEU A 37 -1.40 -1.51 -15.68
N ASP A 38 -2.05 -2.64 -15.38
CA ASP A 38 -1.49 -3.73 -14.60
C ASP A 38 -0.29 -4.38 -15.33
N GLU A 39 -0.34 -4.51 -16.66
CA GLU A 39 0.78 -4.95 -17.50
C GLU A 39 1.97 -3.97 -17.47
N SER A 40 1.70 -2.66 -17.48
CA SER A 40 2.75 -1.62 -17.46
C SER A 40 3.50 -1.55 -16.13
N ALA A 41 2.87 -2.02 -15.04
CA ALA A 41 3.47 -2.06 -13.71
C ALA A 41 4.36 -3.28 -13.47
N ASP A 42 4.32 -4.29 -14.35
CA ASP A 42 5.18 -5.47 -14.27
C ASP A 42 6.66 -5.08 -14.58
N PRO A 43 7.61 -5.26 -13.65
CA PRO A 43 9.03 -4.98 -13.87
C PRO A 43 9.66 -5.79 -15.01
N LEU A 44 9.01 -6.87 -15.44
CA LEU A 44 9.44 -7.73 -16.56
C LEU A 44 8.88 -7.26 -17.91
N SER A 45 7.94 -6.31 -17.92
CA SER A 45 7.38 -5.72 -19.13
C SER A 45 8.36 -4.74 -19.78
N ARG A 46 8.20 -4.52 -21.09
CA ARG A 46 8.97 -3.48 -21.80
C ARG A 46 8.63 -2.11 -21.22
N PRO A 47 9.60 -1.18 -21.09
CA PRO A 47 9.31 0.16 -20.62
C PRO A 47 8.30 0.82 -21.57
N HIS A 48 7.08 1.02 -21.08
CA HIS A 48 6.00 1.72 -21.77
C HIS A 48 5.61 2.92 -20.91
N GLU A 49 5.24 4.02 -21.57
CA GLU A 49 4.67 5.16 -20.85
C GLU A 49 3.35 4.69 -20.21
N PRO A 50 3.16 4.85 -18.89
CA PRO A 50 1.95 4.38 -18.24
C PRO A 50 0.73 5.05 -18.88
N PRO A 51 -0.38 4.31 -19.06
CA PRO A 51 -1.56 4.87 -19.71
C PRO A 51 -2.07 6.09 -18.93
N GLN A 52 -2.48 7.14 -19.65
CA GLN A 52 -3.20 8.25 -19.03
C GLN A 52 -4.62 7.81 -18.71
N ILE A 53 -4.87 7.55 -17.43
CA ILE A 53 -6.16 7.04 -16.97
C ILE A 53 -7.04 8.17 -16.47
N ASN A 54 -8.26 8.25 -17.00
CA ASN A 54 -9.30 9.10 -16.44
C ASN A 54 -10.07 8.33 -15.35
N TRP A 55 -9.59 8.45 -14.10
CA TRP A 55 -10.19 7.76 -12.96
C TRP A 55 -11.64 8.17 -12.69
N HIS A 56 -12.01 9.44 -12.92
CA HIS A 56 -13.39 9.89 -12.77
C HIS A 56 -14.33 9.18 -13.74
N HIS A 57 -13.89 8.99 -14.98
CA HIS A 57 -14.65 8.24 -15.98
C HIS A 57 -14.84 6.78 -15.56
N ILE A 58 -13.78 6.10 -15.13
CA ILE A 58 -13.88 4.72 -14.63
C ILE A 58 -14.86 4.63 -13.45
N SER A 59 -14.75 5.55 -12.48
CA SER A 59 -15.64 5.58 -11.31
C SER A 59 -17.11 5.75 -11.71
N GLU A 60 -17.41 6.68 -12.63
CA GLU A 60 -18.77 6.94 -13.11
C GLU A 60 -19.36 5.72 -13.84
N GLN A 61 -18.60 5.12 -14.75
CA GLN A 61 -19.07 3.96 -15.52
C GLN A 61 -19.21 2.72 -14.64
N ALA A 62 -18.25 2.44 -13.77
CA ALA A 62 -18.34 1.34 -12.82
C ALA A 62 -19.55 1.50 -11.89
N ASN A 63 -19.88 2.72 -11.45
CA ASN A 63 -21.10 2.95 -10.65
C ASN A 63 -22.38 2.64 -11.44
N LYS A 64 -22.48 3.07 -12.71
CA LYS A 64 -23.63 2.74 -13.58
C LYS A 64 -23.80 1.24 -13.79
N LEU A 65 -22.69 0.50 -13.92
CA LEU A 65 -22.73 -0.97 -14.01
C LEU A 65 -23.20 -1.59 -12.69
N LEU A 66 -22.71 -1.09 -11.55
CA LEU A 66 -23.10 -1.58 -10.21
C LEU A 66 -24.57 -1.27 -9.85
N GLU A 67 -25.17 -0.23 -10.44
CA GLU A 67 -26.61 0.05 -10.31
C GLU A 67 -27.47 -0.97 -11.06
N GLN A 68 -26.92 -1.60 -12.11
CA GLN A 68 -27.61 -2.65 -12.87
C GLN A 68 -27.40 -4.02 -12.24
N CYS A 69 -26.18 -4.32 -11.81
CA CYS A 69 -25.80 -5.63 -11.29
C CYS A 69 -24.57 -5.51 -10.39
N PHE A 70 -24.66 -6.09 -9.18
CA PHE A 70 -23.57 -6.08 -8.23
C PHE A 70 -22.51 -7.13 -8.61
N ASP A 71 -21.50 -6.71 -9.37
CA ASP A 71 -20.37 -7.54 -9.78
C ASP A 71 -19.10 -7.17 -8.98
N LEU A 72 -18.44 -8.16 -8.38
CA LEU A 72 -17.26 -7.98 -7.54
C LEU A 72 -16.05 -7.42 -8.32
N ARG A 73 -15.91 -7.76 -9.61
CA ARG A 73 -14.85 -7.22 -10.47
C ARG A 73 -15.06 -5.72 -10.67
N VAL A 74 -16.29 -5.34 -11.02
CA VAL A 74 -16.68 -3.94 -11.20
C VAL A 74 -16.59 -3.17 -9.88
N MET A 75 -16.96 -3.80 -8.76
CA MET A 75 -16.80 -3.22 -7.43
C MET A 75 -15.34 -2.93 -7.10
N LEU A 76 -14.41 -3.83 -7.45
CA LEU A 76 -12.98 -3.56 -7.31
C LEU A 76 -12.50 -2.43 -8.23
N TRP A 77 -12.95 -2.37 -9.48
CA TRP A 77 -12.60 -1.25 -10.37
C TRP A 77 -13.11 0.09 -9.82
N PHE A 78 -14.33 0.10 -9.28
CA PHE A 78 -14.89 1.27 -8.61
C PHE A 78 -14.06 1.68 -7.40
N ILE A 79 -13.63 0.72 -6.56
CA ILE A 79 -12.75 0.99 -5.41
C ILE A 79 -11.42 1.59 -5.88
N ARG A 80 -10.76 0.92 -6.83
CA ARG A 80 -9.49 1.40 -7.41
C ARG A 80 -9.61 2.83 -7.90
N ALA A 81 -10.63 3.13 -8.73
CA ALA A 81 -10.85 4.48 -9.25
C ALA A 81 -11.08 5.51 -8.13
N ASN A 82 -11.89 5.17 -7.12
CA ASN A 82 -12.14 6.09 -6.01
C ASN A 82 -10.93 6.26 -5.07
N ILE A 83 -10.01 5.28 -4.98
CA ILE A 83 -8.73 5.46 -4.27
C ILE A 83 -7.92 6.59 -4.92
N HIS A 84 -7.87 6.64 -6.26
CA HIS A 84 -7.16 7.70 -6.99
C HIS A 84 -7.86 9.06 -6.95
N ILE A 85 -9.18 9.10 -6.74
CA ILE A 85 -9.97 10.35 -6.69
C ILE A 85 -10.05 10.90 -5.26
N LYS A 86 -10.54 10.08 -4.32
CA LYS A 86 -10.94 10.48 -2.96
C LYS A 86 -9.91 10.10 -1.90
N GLY A 87 -8.96 9.23 -2.25
CA GLY A 87 -7.97 8.71 -1.34
C GLY A 87 -8.40 7.44 -0.60
N ILE A 88 -7.66 7.12 0.46
CA ILE A 88 -7.69 5.82 1.15
C ILE A 88 -9.07 5.44 1.73
N SER A 89 -9.92 6.42 2.06
CA SER A 89 -11.28 6.17 2.54
C SER A 89 -12.17 5.44 1.53
N ALA A 90 -11.86 5.52 0.25
CA ALA A 90 -12.55 4.74 -0.77
C ALA A 90 -12.45 3.23 -0.54
N LEU A 91 -11.35 2.75 0.07
CA LEU A 91 -11.19 1.35 0.45
C LEU A 91 -12.17 0.97 1.56
N TYR A 92 -12.33 1.83 2.56
CA TYR A 92 -13.28 1.65 3.66
C TYR A 92 -14.72 1.57 3.16
N ASP A 93 -15.15 2.56 2.37
CA ASP A 93 -16.51 2.59 1.80
C ASP A 93 -16.77 1.37 0.90
N GLY A 94 -15.78 1.03 0.08
CA GLY A 94 -15.83 -0.11 -0.82
C GLY A 94 -16.01 -1.44 -0.09
N PHE A 95 -15.21 -1.69 0.94
CA PHE A 95 -15.27 -2.92 1.71
C PHE A 95 -16.55 -3.01 2.54
N MET A 96 -17.04 -1.88 3.07
CA MET A 96 -18.35 -1.82 3.71
C MET A 96 -19.46 -2.22 2.73
N ARG A 97 -19.41 -1.75 1.48
CA ARG A 97 -20.37 -2.11 0.44
C ARG A 97 -20.28 -3.59 0.05
N ILE A 98 -19.08 -4.13 -0.18
CA ILE A 98 -18.89 -5.57 -0.46
C ILE A 98 -19.46 -6.40 0.69
N ASN A 99 -19.06 -6.11 1.92
CA ASN A 99 -19.50 -6.88 3.08
C ASN A 99 -21.02 -6.77 3.32
N ALA A 100 -21.63 -5.61 3.07
CA ALA A 100 -23.08 -5.49 3.18
C ALA A 100 -23.80 -6.43 2.21
N GLN A 101 -23.31 -6.56 0.97
CA GLN A 101 -23.90 -7.46 -0.02
C GLN A 101 -23.64 -8.93 0.30
N THR A 102 -22.44 -9.29 0.74
CA THR A 102 -22.11 -10.70 1.03
C THR A 102 -22.83 -11.27 2.25
N GLN A 103 -23.35 -10.41 3.12
CA GLN A 103 -24.17 -10.80 4.27
C GLN A 103 -25.67 -10.89 3.93
N ASP A 104 -26.10 -10.33 2.80
CA ASP A 104 -27.48 -10.39 2.33
C ASP A 104 -27.70 -11.62 1.45
N THR A 105 -28.44 -12.61 1.96
CA THR A 105 -28.70 -13.86 1.24
C THR A 105 -29.68 -13.72 0.08
N ASP A 106 -30.42 -12.61 0.01
CA ASP A 106 -31.40 -12.34 -1.04
C ASP A 106 -30.78 -11.65 -2.25
N VAL A 107 -29.53 -11.20 -2.15
CA VAL A 107 -28.81 -10.54 -3.24
C VAL A 107 -28.01 -11.54 -4.07
N VAL A 108 -28.13 -11.38 -5.39
CA VAL A 108 -27.29 -12.10 -6.36
C VAL A 108 -26.00 -11.30 -6.60
N ILE A 109 -24.85 -11.94 -6.36
CA ILE A 109 -23.53 -11.34 -6.55
C ILE A 109 -22.84 -12.00 -7.76
N TYR A 110 -22.32 -11.16 -8.65
CA TYR A 110 -21.60 -11.57 -9.86
C TYR A 110 -20.07 -11.45 -9.67
N PRO A 111 -19.26 -12.18 -10.46
CA PRO A 111 -19.65 -13.12 -11.52
C PRO A 111 -20.29 -14.40 -10.98
N GLN A 112 -21.17 -15.01 -11.78
CA GLN A 112 -21.71 -16.34 -11.50
C GLN A 112 -21.03 -17.39 -12.37
N SER A 113 -20.66 -18.51 -11.78
CA SER A 113 -20.18 -19.69 -12.51
C SER A 113 -21.33 -20.41 -13.20
N GLU A 114 -21.03 -21.05 -14.34
CA GLU A 114 -22.01 -21.84 -15.09
C GLU A 114 -22.54 -23.04 -14.29
N GLU A 115 -21.68 -23.64 -13.46
CA GLU A 115 -22.01 -24.78 -12.60
C GLU A 115 -21.96 -24.41 -11.11
N PRO A 116 -22.85 -24.97 -10.27
CA PRO A 116 -22.80 -24.78 -8.83
C PRO A 116 -21.47 -25.27 -8.20
N PRO A 117 -20.98 -24.59 -7.16
CA PRO A 117 -21.59 -23.42 -6.54
C PRO A 117 -21.40 -22.15 -7.38
N LEU A 118 -22.47 -21.37 -7.55
CA LEU A 118 -22.52 -20.23 -8.49
C LEU A 118 -21.52 -19.12 -8.13
N ASN A 119 -21.11 -19.04 -6.87
CA ASN A 119 -20.13 -18.08 -6.36
C ASN A 119 -18.67 -18.59 -6.41
N SER A 120 -18.38 -19.73 -7.07
CA SER A 120 -17.02 -20.27 -7.17
C SER A 120 -16.02 -19.34 -7.85
N GLY A 121 -16.48 -18.41 -8.71
CA GLY A 121 -15.64 -17.39 -9.35
C GLY A 121 -15.30 -16.18 -8.48
N HIS A 122 -15.87 -16.03 -7.29
CA HIS A 122 -15.74 -14.80 -6.49
C HIS A 122 -14.32 -14.58 -5.93
N ALA A 123 -13.62 -15.65 -5.55
CA ALA A 123 -12.23 -15.56 -5.13
C ALA A 123 -11.33 -14.98 -6.24
N ALA A 124 -11.50 -15.48 -7.47
CA ALA A 124 -10.75 -14.97 -8.63
C ALA A 124 -11.14 -13.52 -8.97
N ALA A 125 -12.43 -13.19 -8.90
CA ALA A 125 -12.93 -11.83 -9.12
C ALA A 125 -12.30 -10.80 -8.16
N LEU A 126 -12.01 -11.21 -6.93
CA LEU A 126 -11.38 -10.38 -5.90
C LEU A 126 -9.84 -10.46 -5.90
N GLY A 127 -9.25 -11.19 -6.85
CA GLY A 127 -7.83 -11.57 -6.86
C GLY A 127 -6.84 -10.40 -6.78
N TRP A 128 -7.19 -9.21 -7.27
CA TRP A 128 -6.34 -8.02 -7.18
C TRP A 128 -5.94 -7.72 -5.73
N LEU A 129 -6.81 -7.96 -4.74
CA LEU A 129 -6.54 -7.76 -3.31
C LEU A 129 -5.38 -8.62 -2.76
N SER A 130 -5.02 -9.71 -3.46
CA SER A 130 -3.88 -10.57 -3.10
C SER A 130 -2.56 -10.15 -3.77
N THR A 131 -2.59 -9.14 -4.65
CA THR A 131 -1.42 -8.76 -5.46
C THR A 131 -0.54 -7.72 -4.77
N ALA A 132 0.75 -7.70 -5.12
CA ALA A 132 1.65 -6.63 -4.72
C ALA A 132 1.23 -5.27 -5.28
N GLN A 133 0.55 -5.26 -6.43
CA GLN A 133 0.04 -4.04 -7.06
C GLN A 133 -1.02 -3.35 -6.22
N CYS A 134 -1.90 -4.11 -5.55
CA CYS A 134 -2.86 -3.54 -4.59
C CYS A 134 -2.14 -2.74 -3.50
N ILE A 135 -1.10 -3.32 -2.90
CA ILE A 135 -0.32 -2.64 -1.87
C ILE A 135 0.44 -1.42 -2.45
N ALA A 136 0.97 -1.54 -3.67
CA ALA A 136 1.65 -0.43 -4.33
C ALA A 136 0.72 0.77 -4.58
N GLU A 137 -0.51 0.52 -5.06
CA GLU A 137 -1.53 1.56 -5.23
C GLU A 137 -1.95 2.18 -3.88
N LEU A 138 -2.11 1.37 -2.83
CA LEU A 138 -2.45 1.90 -1.50
C LEU A 138 -1.33 2.73 -0.87
N LYS A 139 -0.06 2.44 -1.19
CA LYS A 139 1.09 3.23 -0.72
C LYS A 139 1.17 4.61 -1.37
N THR A 140 0.70 4.75 -2.61
CA THR A 140 0.71 6.00 -3.36
C THR A 140 -0.63 6.74 -3.29
N ALA A 141 -1.67 6.10 -2.75
CA ALA A 141 -2.97 6.69 -2.50
C ALA A 141 -2.88 7.88 -1.54
N ARG A 142 -3.54 8.97 -1.92
CA ARG A 142 -3.74 10.10 -1.01
C ARG A 142 -4.58 9.68 0.18
N LEU A 143 -4.41 10.36 1.32
CA LEU A 143 -5.23 10.14 2.50
C LEU A 143 -6.61 10.79 2.33
N THR A 144 -6.67 11.95 1.69
CA THR A 144 -7.90 12.73 1.51
C THR A 144 -7.97 13.31 0.09
N GLU A 145 -9.15 13.73 -0.35
CA GLU A 145 -9.34 14.40 -1.64
C GLU A 145 -8.63 15.76 -1.69
N GLU A 146 -8.70 16.53 -0.59
CA GLU A 146 -8.17 17.89 -0.53
C GLU A 146 -6.64 17.97 -0.39
N HIS A 147 -6.03 16.98 0.29
CA HIS A 147 -4.61 17.03 0.63
C HIS A 147 -3.80 15.96 -0.11
N PRO A 148 -2.60 16.29 -0.61
CA PRO A 148 -1.76 15.36 -1.36
C PRO A 148 -0.99 14.36 -0.49
N TYR A 149 -1.28 14.28 0.81
CA TYR A 149 -0.57 13.44 1.77
C TYR A 149 -0.84 11.96 1.52
N ILE A 150 0.17 11.10 1.70
CA ILE A 150 0.06 9.64 1.65
C ILE A 150 0.34 9.03 3.03
N LEU A 151 0.05 7.73 3.21
CA LEU A 151 0.31 7.03 4.48
C LEU A 151 1.77 7.16 4.93
N GLN A 152 2.71 7.10 3.98
CA GLN A 152 4.14 7.20 4.27
C GLN A 152 4.52 8.58 4.84
N ASP A 153 3.79 9.64 4.54
CA ASP A 153 4.05 10.99 5.09
C ASP A 153 3.72 11.06 6.60
N LEU A 154 2.81 10.22 7.08
CA LEU A 154 2.48 10.12 8.51
C LEU A 154 3.53 9.31 9.29
N ILE A 155 4.26 8.43 8.60
CA ILE A 155 5.03 7.34 9.22
C ILE A 155 6.55 7.52 9.03
N THR A 156 6.98 8.25 8.00
CA THR A 156 8.41 8.44 7.73
C THR A 156 9.05 9.29 8.81
N THR A 157 9.98 8.65 9.53
CA THR A 157 10.85 9.32 10.50
C THR A 157 12.16 9.68 9.79
N GLU A 158 12.32 10.94 9.35
CA GLU A 158 13.65 11.42 8.98
C GLU A 158 14.42 11.76 10.27
N ALA A 159 15.51 11.04 10.53
CA ALA A 159 16.38 11.32 11.66
C ALA A 159 17.21 12.59 11.40
N LEU A 160 16.91 13.70 12.09
CA LEU A 160 17.85 14.82 12.14
C LEU A 160 19.09 14.46 12.98
N PRO A 161 20.26 15.04 12.65
CA PRO A 161 21.50 14.86 13.39
C PRO A 161 21.45 15.22 14.89
N ASN A 162 20.41 15.95 15.34
CA ASN A 162 20.36 16.57 16.67
C ASN A 162 19.32 15.97 17.63
N GLY A 163 18.63 14.88 17.26
CA GLY A 163 17.84 14.08 18.20
C GLY A 163 16.69 14.81 18.93
N GLN A 164 16.07 15.84 18.35
CA GLN A 164 14.93 16.55 18.98
C GLN A 164 13.59 16.35 18.25
N GLU A 165 12.53 16.33 19.08
CA GLU A 165 11.12 15.93 18.95
C GLU A 165 10.24 16.69 17.92
N ARG A 166 10.78 17.59 17.08
CA ARG A 166 9.96 18.41 16.16
C ARG A 166 9.24 17.61 15.05
N TYR A 167 9.72 16.42 14.71
CA TYR A 167 9.13 15.57 13.67
C TYR A 167 7.86 14.86 14.11
N PHE A 168 7.89 14.31 15.33
CA PHE A 168 6.72 13.67 15.90
C PHE A 168 5.56 14.67 15.97
N VAL A 169 5.85 15.92 16.38
CA VAL A 169 4.86 17.01 16.38
C VAL A 169 4.32 17.32 14.97
N THR A 170 5.14 17.26 13.92
CA THR A 170 4.70 17.53 12.54
C THR A 170 3.82 16.39 12.00
N SER A 171 4.22 15.13 12.20
CA SER A 171 3.42 13.95 11.85
C SER A 171 2.11 13.87 12.64
N SER A 172 2.13 14.21 13.92
CA SER A 172 0.93 14.28 14.77
C SER A 172 0.01 15.43 14.35
N THR A 173 0.55 16.60 13.99
CA THR A 173 -0.26 17.73 13.46
C THR A 173 -0.89 17.37 12.10
N LEU A 174 -0.13 16.73 11.23
CA LEU A 174 -0.62 16.23 9.94
C LEU A 174 -1.72 15.19 10.13
N PHE A 175 -1.50 14.23 11.02
CA PHE A 175 -2.46 13.21 11.37
C PHE A 175 -3.76 13.79 11.95
N LEU A 176 -3.65 14.77 12.85
CA LEU A 176 -4.80 15.52 13.37
C LEU A 176 -5.54 16.27 12.26
N THR A 177 -4.82 16.88 11.31
CA THR A 177 -5.42 17.56 10.15
C THR A 177 -6.23 16.58 9.30
N VAL A 178 -5.68 15.40 9.04
CA VAL A 178 -6.36 14.33 8.30
C VAL A 178 -7.60 13.82 9.04
N ASN A 179 -7.51 13.55 10.34
CA ASN A 179 -8.68 13.10 11.12
C ASN A 179 -9.75 14.20 11.24
N ASN A 180 -9.37 15.46 11.40
CA ASN A 180 -10.31 16.58 11.38
C ASN A 180 -11.06 16.66 10.04
N TYR A 181 -10.37 16.46 8.92
CA TYR A 181 -11.02 16.37 7.61
C TYR A 181 -12.04 15.22 7.57
N PHE A 182 -11.67 14.03 8.05
CA PHE A 182 -12.60 12.90 8.07
C PHE A 182 -13.84 13.16 8.93
N GLN A 183 -13.67 13.67 10.14
CA GLN A 183 -14.78 13.99 11.04
C GLN A 183 -15.72 15.04 10.44
N GLN A 184 -15.19 16.07 9.79
CA GLN A 184 -16.02 17.10 9.11
C GLN A 184 -16.84 16.52 7.96
N ASN A 185 -16.36 15.45 7.33
CA ASN A 185 -17.04 14.74 6.24
C ASN A 185 -17.85 13.52 6.72
N GLY A 186 -18.03 13.35 8.03
CA GLY A 186 -18.82 12.24 8.60
C GLY A 186 -18.15 10.87 8.53
N LEU A 187 -16.83 10.82 8.32
CA LEU A 187 -16.04 9.60 8.29
C LEU A 187 -15.35 9.35 9.64
N PRO A 188 -15.11 8.08 10.02
CA PRO A 188 -14.29 7.75 11.19
C PRO A 188 -12.84 8.22 11.03
N ASP A 189 -12.08 8.26 12.13
CA ASP A 189 -10.65 8.53 12.07
C ASP A 189 -9.91 7.49 11.22
N LEU A 190 -8.76 7.87 10.65
CA LEU A 190 -8.00 7.03 9.72
C LEU A 190 -7.69 5.64 10.31
N LYS A 191 -7.25 5.60 11.58
CA LYS A 191 -6.93 4.34 12.26
C LYS A 191 -8.15 3.44 12.38
N ASP A 192 -9.32 4.00 12.67
CA ASP A 192 -10.56 3.23 12.81
C ASP A 192 -11.05 2.73 11.45
N GLN A 193 -10.91 3.54 10.40
CA GLN A 193 -11.15 3.10 9.03
C GLN A 193 -10.27 1.91 8.65
N LEU A 194 -8.94 2.00 8.87
CA LEU A 194 -8.02 0.90 8.55
C LEU A 194 -8.27 -0.35 9.39
N THR A 195 -8.60 -0.19 10.67
CA THR A 195 -8.96 -1.31 11.56
C THR A 195 -10.22 -2.01 11.07
N LYS A 196 -11.22 -1.23 10.64
CA LYS A 196 -12.45 -1.78 10.05
C LYS A 196 -12.16 -2.49 8.73
N VAL A 197 -11.30 -1.93 7.88
CA VAL A 197 -10.88 -2.55 6.61
C VAL A 197 -10.18 -3.89 6.86
N ASP A 198 -9.26 -4.00 7.83
CA ASP A 198 -8.59 -5.27 8.18
C ASP A 198 -9.61 -6.35 8.59
N MET A 199 -10.59 -5.99 9.42
CA MET A 199 -11.66 -6.90 9.83
C MET A 199 -12.57 -7.31 8.65
N LEU A 200 -12.96 -6.35 7.80
CA LEU A 200 -13.81 -6.63 6.63
C LEU A 200 -13.06 -7.49 5.60
N LEU A 201 -11.76 -7.30 5.44
CA LEU A 201 -10.93 -8.11 4.55
C LEU A 201 -10.97 -9.59 4.93
N GLU A 202 -10.90 -9.90 6.23
CA GLU A 202 -11.04 -11.27 6.74
C GLU A 202 -12.41 -11.87 6.41
N GLN A 203 -13.49 -11.09 6.57
CA GLN A 203 -14.85 -11.52 6.24
C GLN A 203 -15.04 -11.75 4.74
N ILE A 204 -14.52 -10.84 3.91
CA ILE A 204 -14.58 -10.94 2.45
C ILE A 204 -13.78 -12.14 1.94
N GLU A 205 -12.56 -12.36 2.47
CA GLU A 205 -11.74 -13.53 2.13
C GLU A 205 -12.43 -14.83 2.52
N SER A 206 -13.01 -14.90 3.73
CA SER A 206 -13.76 -16.07 4.17
C SER A 206 -14.97 -16.35 3.28
N TYR A 207 -15.71 -15.31 2.88
CA TYR A 207 -16.84 -15.44 1.96
C TYR A 207 -16.39 -15.97 0.59
N ALA A 208 -15.36 -15.36 0.01
CA ALA A 208 -14.92 -15.68 -1.34
C ALA A 208 -14.34 -17.10 -1.44
N ASN A 209 -13.71 -17.58 -0.37
CA ASN A 209 -13.08 -18.90 -0.32
C ASN A 209 -14.02 -20.05 0.07
N GLN A 210 -15.25 -19.77 0.52
CA GLN A 210 -16.16 -20.80 1.01
C GLN A 210 -16.67 -21.77 -0.09
N SER A 211 -16.59 -21.34 -1.36
CA SER A 211 -17.25 -22.02 -2.49
C SER A 211 -16.31 -22.30 -3.66
N THR A 212 -14.99 -22.26 -3.45
CA THR A 212 -13.99 -22.51 -4.49
C THR A 212 -13.13 -23.73 -4.15
N GLU A 213 -12.88 -24.58 -5.15
CA GLU A 213 -11.98 -25.75 -5.02
C GLU A 213 -10.60 -25.52 -5.68
N SER A 214 -10.51 -24.57 -6.63
CA SER A 214 -9.33 -24.40 -7.51
C SER A 214 -8.46 -23.21 -7.14
N TYR A 215 -9.06 -22.05 -6.91
CA TYR A 215 -8.37 -20.80 -6.60
C TYR A 215 -8.89 -20.21 -5.30
N GLN A 216 -7.99 -19.95 -4.35
CA GLN A 216 -8.31 -19.25 -3.12
C GLN A 216 -7.70 -17.84 -3.14
N LEU A 217 -8.48 -16.88 -2.65
CA LEU A 217 -8.02 -15.53 -2.37
C LEU A 217 -7.16 -15.55 -1.10
N HIS A 218 -5.91 -15.08 -1.20
CA HIS A 218 -5.00 -14.99 -0.04
C HIS A 218 -4.54 -13.54 0.15
N CYS A 219 -5.17 -12.79 1.05
CA CYS A 219 -4.85 -11.38 1.30
C CYS A 219 -3.88 -11.17 2.48
N GLU A 220 -3.00 -12.14 2.76
CA GLU A 220 -2.06 -12.08 3.89
C GLU A 220 -1.15 -10.85 3.83
N GLN A 221 -0.60 -10.54 2.65
CA GLN A 221 0.29 -9.38 2.48
C GLN A 221 -0.45 -8.06 2.71
N LEU A 222 -1.72 -7.97 2.28
CA LEU A 222 -2.56 -6.80 2.51
C LEU A 222 -2.90 -6.66 4.01
N ARG A 223 -3.22 -7.75 4.71
CA ARG A 223 -3.41 -7.75 6.18
C ARG A 223 -2.16 -7.27 6.92
N ILE A 224 -0.98 -7.78 6.56
CA ILE A 224 0.29 -7.35 7.17
C ILE A 224 0.51 -5.84 6.95
N PHE A 225 0.27 -5.36 5.73
CA PHE A 225 0.34 -3.93 5.41
C PHE A 225 -0.62 -3.11 6.29
N LEU A 226 -1.89 -3.49 6.39
CA LEU A 226 -2.88 -2.79 7.21
C LEU A 226 -2.48 -2.78 8.69
N LYS A 227 -2.12 -3.93 9.27
CA LYS A 227 -1.74 -4.05 10.69
C LYS A 227 -0.50 -3.25 11.06
N ASN A 228 0.48 -3.18 10.17
CA ASN A 228 1.67 -2.35 10.36
C ASN A 228 1.29 -0.85 10.43
N ASN A 229 0.49 -0.38 9.48
CA ASN A 229 0.04 1.02 9.46
C ASN A 229 -0.85 1.34 10.68
N ILE A 230 -1.79 0.46 11.04
CA ILE A 230 -2.63 0.63 12.24
C ILE A 230 -1.77 0.78 13.50
N SER A 231 -0.73 -0.05 13.64
CA SER A 231 0.17 -0.02 14.78
C SER A 231 0.98 1.28 14.85
N GLN A 232 1.45 1.78 13.69
CA GLN A 232 2.18 3.05 13.61
C GLN A 232 1.26 4.24 13.92
N LEU A 233 0.04 4.27 13.39
CA LEU A 233 -0.94 5.32 13.69
C LEU A 233 -1.36 5.31 15.17
N ALA A 234 -1.40 4.13 15.81
CA ALA A 234 -1.67 4.05 17.24
C ALA A 234 -0.57 4.71 18.09
N GLN A 235 0.68 4.69 17.64
CA GLN A 235 1.79 5.36 18.33
C GLN A 235 1.73 6.88 18.19
N LEU A 236 1.21 7.41 17.08
CA LEU A 236 1.00 8.86 16.89
C LEU A 236 -0.11 9.43 17.79
N ASN A 237 -1.08 8.60 18.16
CA ASN A 237 -2.17 8.95 19.07
C ASN A 237 -1.88 8.64 20.55
N ALA A 238 -0.68 8.14 20.88
CA ALA A 238 -0.29 7.98 22.27
C ALA A 238 -0.23 9.38 22.90
N PRO A 239 -0.87 9.60 24.07
CA PRO A 239 -0.65 10.84 24.80
C PRO A 239 0.85 11.01 24.98
N GLU A 240 1.39 12.17 24.59
CA GLU A 240 2.71 12.56 25.08
C GLU A 240 2.66 12.33 26.59
N HIS A 241 3.55 11.48 27.10
CA HIS A 241 3.66 11.25 28.53
C HIS A 241 4.22 12.54 29.12
N ASP A 242 3.33 13.50 29.37
CA ASP A 242 3.59 14.76 30.04
C ASP A 242 3.63 14.45 31.54
N ASP A 243 4.68 13.75 31.97
CA ASP A 243 4.98 13.52 33.37
C ASP A 243 6.49 13.74 33.62
N PRO A 244 6.90 14.96 34.02
CA PRO A 244 8.31 15.30 34.25
C PRO A 244 8.96 14.59 35.46
N GLU A 245 8.27 13.70 36.20
CA GLU A 245 8.72 13.28 37.53
C GLU A 245 8.88 11.77 37.78
N THR A 246 8.85 10.90 36.77
CA THR A 246 8.82 9.45 37.03
C THR A 246 9.98 8.68 36.41
N VAL A 247 11.22 9.14 36.63
CA VAL A 247 12.42 8.29 36.51
C VAL A 247 13.33 8.46 37.73
N TYR A 248 12.81 8.13 38.91
CA TYR A 248 13.66 7.70 40.01
C TYR A 248 13.05 6.49 40.73
N GLN A 249 13.90 5.45 40.80
CA GLN A 249 13.80 4.26 41.65
C GLN A 249 12.92 3.11 41.16
N LYS A 250 13.60 2.14 40.52
CA LYS A 250 13.85 0.85 41.18
C LYS A 250 15.13 0.21 40.64
N ILE A 251 16.19 0.25 41.45
CA ILE A 251 17.33 -0.66 41.39
C ILE A 251 17.28 -1.50 42.68
N ASP A 252 17.78 -2.73 42.55
CA ASP A 252 17.91 -3.85 43.50
C ASP A 252 16.77 -4.88 43.37
N SER A 253 17.02 -6.14 43.00
CA SER A 253 18.25 -6.94 43.20
C SER A 253 18.30 -8.16 42.25
N HIS A 254 19.51 -8.41 41.69
CA HIS A 254 20.21 -9.68 41.40
C HIS A 254 19.41 -10.85 40.75
N GLU A 255 19.83 -11.45 39.64
CA GLU A 255 21.14 -12.11 39.45
C GLU A 255 21.67 -12.04 38.00
N SER A 256 22.99 -11.98 37.97
CA SER A 256 23.96 -11.87 36.88
C SER A 256 24.10 -13.10 35.98
N LEU A 257 24.42 -12.86 34.71
CA LEU A 257 25.53 -13.49 33.98
C LEU A 257 26.04 -12.54 32.86
N ASP A 258 27.24 -11.99 33.11
CA ASP A 258 28.25 -11.43 32.21
C ASP A 258 27.87 -10.45 31.07
N THR A 259 27.87 -9.18 31.46
CA THR A 259 28.24 -8.01 30.66
C THR A 259 29.70 -8.06 30.16
N GLN A 260 29.90 -7.95 28.84
CA GLN A 260 30.84 -6.94 28.34
C GLN A 260 30.04 -5.71 27.94
N SER A 261 30.23 -4.64 28.69
CA SER A 261 29.63 -3.32 28.52
C SER A 261 29.91 -2.75 27.13
N PHE A 262 28.86 -2.55 26.32
CA PHE A 262 28.85 -1.50 25.31
C PHE A 262 28.29 -0.23 25.97
N ASN A 263 29.21 0.59 26.50
CA ASN A 263 28.91 1.93 26.99
C ASN A 263 28.11 2.71 25.92
N SER A 264 26.86 3.03 26.23
CA SER A 264 25.91 3.72 25.37
C SER A 264 26.10 5.25 25.34
N ASN A 265 27.33 5.74 25.56
CA ASN A 265 27.63 7.17 25.68
C ASN A 265 28.50 7.76 24.56
N ASP A 266 28.65 7.08 23.41
CA ASP A 266 29.29 7.70 22.25
C ASP A 266 28.73 7.17 20.91
N LYS A 267 27.46 7.49 20.61
CA LYS A 267 26.80 7.13 19.34
C LYS A 267 26.74 8.27 18.31
N SER A 268 27.55 9.31 18.47
CA SER A 268 27.76 10.25 17.37
C SER A 268 28.89 9.72 16.50
N ILE A 269 28.63 9.40 15.25
CA ILE A 269 29.66 9.17 14.24
C ILE A 269 30.30 10.53 13.95
N ARG A 270 31.54 10.76 14.39
CA ARG A 270 32.21 12.06 14.31
C ARG A 270 33.18 12.16 13.13
N SER A 271 33.48 11.04 12.48
CA SER A 271 34.45 11.00 11.40
C SER A 271 34.11 9.97 10.33
N ARG A 272 34.58 10.25 9.11
CA ARG A 272 34.50 9.30 8.01
C ARG A 272 35.27 8.00 8.29
N GLN A 273 36.31 8.07 9.11
CA GLN A 273 37.07 6.90 9.56
C GLN A 273 36.22 5.96 10.43
N GLU A 274 35.37 6.52 11.31
CA GLU A 274 34.43 5.73 12.12
C GLU A 274 33.40 5.00 11.25
N ILE A 275 32.91 5.63 10.18
CA ILE A 275 32.01 4.99 9.21
C ILE A 275 32.70 3.78 8.58
N ILE A 276 33.94 3.95 8.10
CA ILE A 276 34.71 2.86 7.49
C ILE A 276 34.87 1.69 8.47
N MET A 277 35.18 1.97 9.73
CA MET A 277 35.31 0.95 10.78
C MET A 277 33.99 0.23 11.09
N MET A 278 32.87 0.95 11.03
CA MET A 278 31.54 0.34 11.23
C MET A 278 31.14 -0.56 10.05
N LEU A 279 31.39 -0.11 8.81
CA LEU A 279 31.16 -0.95 7.63
C LEU A 279 32.00 -2.23 7.66
N ASP A 280 33.23 -2.16 8.19
CA ASP A 280 34.06 -3.35 8.39
C ASP A 280 33.46 -4.33 9.40
N ARG A 281 32.92 -3.83 10.52
CA ARG A 281 32.22 -4.68 11.51
C ARG A 281 30.96 -5.33 10.94
N ILE A 282 30.22 -4.60 10.09
CA ILE A 282 29.04 -5.12 9.41
C ILE A 282 29.43 -6.22 8.41
N LEU A 283 30.49 -6.00 7.63
CA LEU A 283 31.02 -7.01 6.71
C LEU A 283 31.49 -8.28 7.46
N GLU A 284 32.15 -8.11 8.61
CA GLU A 284 32.59 -9.21 9.46
C GLU A 284 31.41 -10.03 10.00
N TYR A 285 30.31 -9.38 10.38
CA TYR A 285 29.07 -10.07 10.76
C TYR A 285 28.53 -10.94 9.62
N PHE A 286 28.33 -10.38 8.43
CA PHE A 286 27.80 -11.14 7.30
C PHE A 286 28.73 -12.29 6.90
N GLN A 287 30.04 -12.11 6.99
CA GLN A 287 31.00 -13.17 6.70
C GLN A 287 30.86 -14.38 7.65
N HIS A 288 30.53 -14.14 8.92
CA HIS A 288 30.45 -15.20 9.93
C HIS A 288 29.05 -15.80 10.11
N TYR A 289 28.00 -14.99 9.98
CA TYR A 289 26.63 -15.39 10.30
C TYR A 289 25.74 -15.60 9.07
N GLU A 290 26.01 -14.91 7.96
CA GLU A 290 25.15 -14.95 6.76
C GLU A 290 25.98 -14.87 5.44
N PRO A 291 26.85 -15.84 5.15
CA PRO A 291 27.83 -15.77 4.05
C PRO A 291 27.20 -15.73 2.65
N SER A 292 25.93 -16.14 2.52
CA SER A 292 25.18 -16.12 1.25
C SER A 292 24.32 -14.85 1.07
N HIS A 293 24.30 -13.95 2.05
CA HIS A 293 23.53 -12.71 1.95
C HIS A 293 24.13 -11.78 0.88
N PRO A 294 23.32 -11.08 0.07
CA PRO A 294 23.83 -10.23 -1.02
C PRO A 294 24.41 -8.88 -0.56
N ALA A 295 24.05 -8.41 0.64
CA ALA A 295 24.47 -7.11 1.17
C ALA A 295 25.99 -6.84 1.21
N PRO A 296 26.88 -7.80 1.53
CA PRO A 296 28.33 -7.56 1.58
C PRO A 296 28.93 -7.02 0.28
N ILE A 297 28.36 -7.40 -0.87
CA ILE A 297 28.81 -6.91 -2.19
C ILE A 297 28.54 -5.41 -2.30
N PHE A 298 27.35 -4.97 -1.91
CA PHE A 298 26.97 -3.56 -1.94
C PHE A 298 27.71 -2.74 -0.89
N ILE A 299 27.88 -3.28 0.33
CA ILE A 299 28.60 -2.61 1.43
C ILE A 299 30.07 -2.39 1.07
N ARG A 300 30.73 -3.37 0.43
CA ARG A 300 32.12 -3.22 -0.03
C ARG A 300 32.25 -2.11 -1.07
N ARG A 301 31.33 -2.03 -2.03
CA ARG A 301 31.28 -0.94 -3.02
C ARG A 301 31.04 0.42 -2.35
N THR A 302 30.07 0.51 -1.44
CA THR A 302 29.83 1.74 -0.67
C THR A 302 31.08 2.17 0.10
N LYS A 303 31.86 1.22 0.64
CA LYS A 303 33.11 1.50 1.33
C LYS A 303 34.19 2.05 0.39
N GLU A 304 34.31 1.56 -0.83
CA GLU A 304 35.27 2.04 -1.85
C GLU A 304 34.94 3.47 -2.30
N MET A 305 33.64 3.78 -2.43
CA MET A 305 33.15 5.10 -2.83
C MET A 305 33.33 6.20 -1.78
N ILE A 306 33.52 5.83 -0.52
CA ILE A 306 33.67 6.78 0.58
C ILE A 306 34.93 7.61 0.31
N GLY A 307 34.73 8.84 -0.16
CA GLY A 307 35.75 9.85 -0.47
C GLY A 307 36.17 10.08 -1.88
N MET A 308 35.56 9.36 -2.80
CA MET A 308 35.67 9.69 -4.20
C MET A 308 34.91 11.00 -4.44
N ASP A 309 35.42 11.83 -5.35
CA ASP A 309 34.63 12.96 -5.82
C ASP A 309 33.41 12.46 -6.61
N PHE A 310 32.38 13.29 -6.66
CA PHE A 310 31.10 12.95 -7.28
C PHE A 310 31.25 12.46 -8.73
N TYR A 311 32.22 12.99 -9.48
CA TYR A 311 32.46 12.56 -10.85
C TYR A 311 33.00 11.13 -10.89
N SER A 312 33.97 10.77 -10.05
CA SER A 312 34.47 9.40 -9.93
C SER A 312 33.41 8.40 -9.47
N ILE A 313 32.51 8.81 -8.58
CA ILE A 313 31.36 7.99 -8.16
C ILE A 313 30.43 7.68 -9.34
N VAL A 314 30.11 8.69 -10.17
CA VAL A 314 29.21 8.47 -11.32
C VAL A 314 29.90 7.66 -12.42
N GLU A 315 31.21 7.85 -12.62
CA GLU A 315 32.00 7.01 -13.51
C GLU A 315 32.01 5.53 -13.09
N GLU A 316 32.01 5.25 -11.79
CA GLU A 316 32.00 3.89 -11.25
C GLU A 316 30.62 3.22 -11.33
N ILE A 317 29.53 3.94 -11.06
CA ILE A 317 28.17 3.36 -11.00
C ILE A 317 27.47 3.37 -12.37
N LEU A 318 27.65 4.43 -13.16
CA LEU A 318 26.90 4.66 -14.40
C LEU A 318 27.81 5.30 -15.47
N PRO A 319 28.73 4.53 -16.09
CA PRO A 319 29.70 5.06 -17.06
C PRO A 319 29.03 5.78 -18.25
N GLU A 320 27.83 5.36 -18.65
CA GLU A 320 27.06 5.99 -19.73
C GLU A 320 26.52 7.38 -19.36
N ALA A 321 26.32 7.67 -18.07
CA ALA A 321 25.82 8.97 -17.58
C ALA A 321 26.92 10.04 -17.51
N VAL A 322 28.20 9.64 -17.60
CA VAL A 322 29.36 10.54 -17.55
C VAL A 322 29.37 11.53 -18.71
N ILE A 323 28.93 11.10 -19.89
CA ILE A 323 28.85 11.95 -21.09
C ILE A 323 27.82 13.08 -20.88
N THR A 324 26.66 12.74 -20.30
CA THR A 324 25.60 13.70 -19.96
C THR A 324 26.04 14.69 -18.89
N LEU A 325 26.79 14.23 -17.87
CA LEU A 325 27.38 15.11 -16.85
C LEU A 325 28.43 16.07 -17.43
N LYS A 326 29.26 15.63 -18.37
CA LYS A 326 30.23 16.50 -19.07
C LYS A 326 29.53 17.59 -19.91
N GLN A 327 28.37 17.28 -20.48
CA GLN A 327 27.56 18.26 -21.20
C GLN A 327 26.94 19.30 -20.27
N PHE A 328 26.53 18.90 -19.06
CA PHE A 328 25.93 19.79 -18.05
C PHE A 328 26.93 20.66 -17.28
N THR A 329 28.17 20.19 -17.07
CA THR A 329 29.21 20.88 -16.26
C THR A 329 30.11 21.82 -17.07
N GLY A 330 29.73 22.14 -18.31
CA GLY A 330 30.50 22.97 -19.24
C GLY A 330 30.89 24.35 -18.68
N LYS A 331 32.17 24.50 -18.36
CA LYS A 331 32.94 25.72 -18.01
C LYS A 331 32.69 26.33 -16.63
N THR A 332 33.32 25.74 -15.60
CA THR A 332 34.10 26.52 -14.61
C THR A 332 35.11 25.62 -13.92
N ASN A 333 36.39 25.83 -14.21
CA ASN A 333 37.49 25.36 -13.36
C ASN A 333 37.39 26.05 -12.01
N LEU A 334 36.92 25.36 -10.98
CA LEU A 334 37.22 25.69 -9.59
C LEU A 334 37.43 24.37 -8.83
N PRO A 335 38.56 24.19 -8.12
CA PRO A 335 38.77 23.03 -7.28
C PRO A 335 37.84 23.14 -6.06
N PHE A 336 36.96 22.16 -5.88
CA PHE A 336 36.26 21.97 -4.61
C PHE A 336 37.30 21.51 -3.59
N ARG A 337 37.48 22.31 -2.54
CA ARG A 337 38.38 22.04 -1.43
C ARG A 337 37.60 21.62 -0.20
#